data_AF-A0A7L5A9T4-F1
#
_entry.id   AF-A0A7L5A9T4-F1
#
_cell.length_a   1.000
_cell.length_b   1.000
_cell.length_c   1.000
_cell.angle_alpha   90.00
_cell.angle_beta   90.00
_cell.angle_gamma   90.00
#
_symmetry.space_group_name_H-M   'P 1'
#
loop_
_entity.id
_entity.type
_entity.pdbx_description
1 polymer ?
#
loop_
_entity_poly.entity_id
_entity_poly.type
_entity_poly.pdbx_seq_one_letter_code
_entity_poly.pdbx_strand_id
1 'polypeptide(L)'
;MYCVGCSAQNPDAGVFCFNCGKELVVSPAAVAVQQSTVVAGGTPIYPAVSSQSPELQPGAAVDTIRNEYPNLVGVGGWLLWFCIVTTIISPAMVLVSTLSHPSGYSLIDVCLAAFSVFTGVSLWKAKPRALRLTKILLVIQFCLGTLLFIGELISSTSDSSPGKAASDPSGLRMLVFALIWFLYFKKSKRVRIVYGRAI
;
A
#
# COMPACT_ATOMS: atom_id res chain seq x y z
N MET A 1 13.12 18.28 -5.43
CA MET A 1 12.84 18.79 -4.06
C MET A 1 13.32 17.80 -3.02
N TYR A 2 13.64 18.17 -1.79
CA TYR A 2 14.05 17.21 -0.73
C TYR A 2 12.98 17.08 0.37
N CYS A 3 12.69 15.87 0.85
CA CYS A 3 11.76 15.68 1.99
C CYS A 3 12.40 16.20 3.27
N VAL A 4 11.83 17.24 3.87
CA VAL A 4 12.24 17.75 5.20
C VAL A 4 12.15 16.70 6.31
N GLY A 5 11.35 15.65 6.12
CA GLY A 5 11.24 14.55 7.08
C GLY A 5 12.25 13.42 6.94
N CYS A 6 12.88 13.20 5.78
CA CYS A 6 13.76 12.04 5.55
C CYS A 6 14.95 12.33 4.63
N SER A 7 15.12 13.58 4.22
CA SER A 7 16.19 14.07 3.35
C SER A 7 16.30 13.40 1.98
N ALA A 8 15.30 12.63 1.55
CA ALA A 8 15.33 11.96 0.24
C ALA A 8 14.98 12.95 -0.88
N GLN A 9 15.71 12.86 -2.00
CA GLN A 9 15.48 13.66 -3.20
C GLN A 9 14.26 13.16 -3.97
N ASN A 10 13.22 13.98 -4.06
CA ASN A 10 12.01 13.70 -4.82
C ASN A 10 12.21 14.13 -6.29
N PRO A 11 12.12 13.20 -7.27
CA PRO A 11 12.38 13.48 -8.68
C PRO A 11 11.28 14.28 -9.38
N ASP A 12 10.07 14.33 -8.82
CA ASP A 12 8.91 14.99 -9.43
C ASP A 12 8.34 16.12 -8.53
N ALA A 13 7.57 17.04 -9.13
CA ALA A 13 6.81 18.10 -8.45
C ALA A 13 5.58 17.57 -7.66
N GLY A 14 5.71 16.41 -7.03
CA GLY A 14 4.65 15.78 -6.26
C GLY A 14 4.45 16.46 -4.90
N VAL A 15 3.19 16.57 -4.48
CA VAL A 15 2.77 17.12 -3.17
C VAL A 15 3.28 16.28 -1.99
N PHE A 16 3.65 15.02 -2.22
CA PHE A 16 4.12 14.10 -1.17
C PHE A 16 5.46 13.47 -1.53
N CYS A 17 6.30 13.22 -0.53
CA CYS A 17 7.57 12.56 -0.73
C CYS A 17 7.40 11.08 -1.08
N PHE A 18 8.06 10.64 -2.15
CA PHE A 18 8.05 9.23 -2.58
C PHE A 18 8.65 8.24 -1.55
N ASN A 19 9.52 8.71 -0.65
CA ASN A 19 10.22 7.87 0.32
C ASN A 19 9.55 7.88 1.71
N CYS A 20 9.34 9.07 2.28
CA CYS A 20 8.81 9.25 3.63
C CYS A 20 7.27 9.37 3.67
N GLY A 21 6.63 9.68 2.55
CA GLY A 21 5.17 9.92 2.49
C GLY A 21 4.70 11.22 3.13
N LYS A 22 5.59 12.00 3.77
CA LYS A 22 5.25 13.33 4.29
C LYS A 22 5.00 14.30 3.15
N GLU A 23 4.11 15.25 3.39
CA GLU A 23 3.84 16.35 2.48
C GLU A 23 5.13 17.13 2.25
N LEU A 24 5.44 17.37 0.98
CA LEU A 24 6.54 18.24 0.62
C LEU A 24 5.99 19.64 0.72
N VAL A 25 6.53 20.42 1.66
CA VAL A 25 6.24 21.84 1.75
C VAL A 25 6.68 22.47 0.44
N VAL A 26 5.73 22.73 -0.44
CA VAL A 26 5.96 23.52 -1.64
C VAL A 26 6.13 24.94 -1.16
N SER A 27 7.37 25.32 -0.84
CA SER A 27 7.68 26.71 -0.56
C SER A 27 7.45 27.48 -1.87
N PRO A 28 6.52 28.47 -1.93
CA PRO A 28 6.35 29.29 -3.12
C PRO A 28 7.58 30.19 -3.39
N ALA A 29 8.60 30.15 -2.52
CA ALA A 29 9.83 30.92 -2.64
C ALA A 29 10.83 30.38 -3.68
N ALA A 30 10.36 29.68 -4.72
CA ALA A 30 11.18 29.30 -5.87
C ALA A 30 10.77 30.05 -7.14
N VAL A 31 10.28 31.29 -7.01
CA VAL A 31 10.30 32.29 -8.09
C VAL A 31 10.69 33.62 -7.47
N ALA A 32 11.98 33.87 -7.34
CA ALA A 32 12.64 35.18 -7.37
C ALA A 32 14.00 35.11 -6.65
N VAL A 33 14.98 34.46 -7.29
CA VAL A 33 16.38 34.86 -7.09
C VAL A 33 16.95 35.13 -8.48
N GLN A 34 16.75 36.37 -8.93
CA GLN A 34 17.76 37.13 -9.65
C GLN A 34 17.23 38.55 -9.87
N GLN A 35 17.65 39.48 -9.03
CA GLN A 35 18.34 40.70 -9.44
C GLN A 35 18.57 41.59 -8.21
N SER A 36 19.81 41.61 -7.75
CA SER A 36 20.31 42.69 -6.90
C SER A 36 20.54 43.91 -7.79
N THR A 37 19.84 45.01 -7.57
CA THR A 37 20.33 46.34 -7.95
C THR A 37 19.77 47.40 -7.01
N VAL A 38 20.61 48.39 -6.76
CA VAL A 38 20.61 49.43 -5.73
C VAL A 38 19.51 50.48 -5.96
N VAL A 39 19.02 51.14 -4.89
CA VAL A 39 18.89 52.61 -4.70
C VAL A 39 17.76 52.96 -3.71
N ALA A 40 18.05 53.97 -2.88
CA ALA A 40 17.32 54.46 -1.72
C ALA A 40 16.06 55.30 -2.02
N GLY A 41 15.18 55.41 -1.03
CA GLY A 41 14.41 56.63 -0.74
C GLY A 41 12.88 56.49 -0.68
N GLY A 42 12.29 56.91 0.45
CA GLY A 42 10.94 57.50 0.52
C GLY A 42 9.80 56.59 1.00
N THR A 43 9.27 56.87 2.20
CA THR A 43 7.95 56.44 2.69
C THR A 43 6.81 57.12 1.91
N PRO A 44 5.62 56.50 1.82
CA PRO A 44 4.55 56.85 2.76
C PRO A 44 3.70 55.65 3.24
N ILE A 45 3.15 55.82 4.44
CA ILE A 45 2.31 54.87 5.17
C ILE A 45 0.89 54.86 4.57
N TYR A 46 0.41 53.69 4.14
CA TYR A 46 -1.02 53.40 3.95
C TYR A 46 -1.46 52.32 4.96
N PRO A 47 -2.64 52.42 5.58
CA PRO A 47 -3.16 51.37 6.46
C PRO A 47 -3.61 50.17 5.61
N ALA A 48 -3.00 49.02 5.86
CA ALA A 48 -3.37 47.76 5.25
C ALA A 48 -4.72 47.28 5.82
N VAL A 49 -5.76 47.29 4.98
CA VAL A 49 -6.99 46.53 5.23
C VAL A 49 -6.66 45.05 5.01
N SER A 50 -6.44 44.32 6.11
CA SER A 50 -6.32 42.86 6.10
C SER A 50 -7.63 42.23 5.64
N SER A 51 -7.68 41.86 4.37
CA SER A 51 -8.67 40.92 3.85
C SER A 51 -8.19 39.50 4.19
N GLN A 52 -8.43 39.06 5.42
CA GLN A 52 -8.29 37.64 5.77
C GLN A 52 -9.45 36.86 5.12
N SER A 53 -9.20 36.37 3.90
CA SER A 53 -9.98 35.27 3.35
C SER A 53 -9.65 34.01 4.18
N PRO A 54 -10.63 33.17 4.58
CA PRO A 54 -10.35 31.98 5.36
C PRO A 54 -9.53 30.99 4.51
N GLU A 55 -8.22 31.00 4.69
CA GLU A 55 -7.32 30.00 4.16
C GLU A 55 -7.68 28.66 4.81
N LEU A 56 -8.42 27.83 4.07
CA LEU A 56 -8.86 26.52 4.51
C LEU A 56 -7.61 25.66 4.74
N GLN A 57 -7.19 25.58 6.00
CA GLN A 57 -6.02 24.83 6.42
C GLN A 57 -6.16 23.37 5.95
N PRO A 58 -5.18 22.82 5.20
CA PRO A 58 -5.22 21.44 4.69
C PRO A 58 -5.42 20.38 5.79
N GLY A 59 -5.00 20.68 7.02
CA GLY A 59 -5.23 19.82 8.20
C GLY A 59 -6.70 19.74 8.61
N ALA A 60 -7.46 20.83 8.46
CA ALA A 60 -8.85 20.89 8.85
C ALA A 60 -9.70 19.88 8.06
N ALA A 61 -9.50 19.76 6.74
CA ALA A 61 -10.28 18.84 5.90
C ALA A 61 -10.05 17.35 6.26
N VAL A 62 -8.85 16.98 6.68
CA VAL A 62 -8.53 15.60 7.12
C VAL A 62 -9.19 15.32 8.47
N ASP A 63 -9.17 16.30 9.38
CA ASP A 63 -9.85 16.20 10.66
C ASP A 63 -11.38 16.24 10.52
N THR A 64 -11.93 16.96 9.54
CA THR A 64 -13.36 16.92 9.20
C THR A 64 -13.77 15.53 8.73
N ILE A 65 -13.02 14.91 7.79
CA ILE A 65 -13.33 13.54 7.33
C ILE A 65 -13.21 12.53 8.48
N ARG A 66 -12.22 12.69 9.37
CA ARG A 66 -12.03 11.83 10.54
C ARG A 66 -13.17 11.97 11.55
N ASN A 67 -13.64 13.19 11.80
CA ASN A 67 -14.77 13.48 12.69
C ASN A 67 -16.13 13.10 12.07
N GLU A 68 -16.26 13.16 10.75
CA GLU A 68 -17.49 12.82 10.04
C GLU A 68 -17.67 11.30 9.88
N TYR A 69 -16.58 10.53 9.90
CA TYR A 69 -16.60 9.07 9.82
C TYR A 69 -15.75 8.40 10.91
N PRO A 70 -16.07 8.58 12.20
CA PRO A 70 -15.28 8.02 13.31
C PRO A 70 -15.20 6.48 13.25
N ASN A 71 -16.22 5.83 12.67
CA ASN A 71 -16.29 4.37 12.49
C ASN A 71 -15.42 3.83 11.33
N LEU A 72 -14.83 4.71 10.50
CA LEU A 72 -13.94 4.31 9.39
C LEU A 72 -12.46 4.50 9.71
N VAL A 73 -12.14 4.98 10.92
CA VAL A 73 -10.77 5.15 11.41
C VAL A 73 -10.26 3.82 11.96
N GLY A 74 -9.12 3.33 11.44
CA GLY A 74 -8.49 2.09 11.90
C GLY A 74 -8.79 0.86 11.03
N VAL A 75 -8.17 -0.28 11.32
CA VAL A 75 -8.24 -1.51 10.52
C VAL A 75 -9.40 -2.39 11.00
N GLY A 76 -10.35 -2.70 10.12
CA GLY A 76 -11.63 -3.33 10.44
C GLY A 76 -12.37 -3.83 9.20
N GLY A 77 -13.47 -4.57 9.39
CA GLY A 77 -14.25 -5.19 8.32
C GLY A 77 -13.42 -6.14 7.45
N TRP A 78 -13.63 -6.09 6.14
CA TRP A 78 -12.90 -6.91 5.15
C TRP A 78 -11.38 -6.72 5.18
N LEU A 79 -10.89 -5.55 5.58
CA LEU A 79 -9.44 -5.33 5.72
C LEU A 79 -8.87 -6.12 6.91
N LEU A 80 -9.61 -6.19 8.02
CA LEU A 80 -9.21 -6.98 9.19
C LEU A 80 -9.30 -8.47 8.90
N TRP A 81 -10.29 -8.91 8.12
CA TRP A 81 -10.35 -10.27 7.61
C TRP A 81 -9.11 -10.65 6.80
N PHE A 82 -8.68 -9.77 5.86
CA PHE A 82 -7.42 -9.96 5.14
C PHE A 82 -6.23 -10.11 6.09
N CYS A 83 -6.13 -9.23 7.08
CA CYS A 83 -5.06 -9.30 8.07
C CYS A 83 -5.06 -10.65 8.81
N ILE A 84 -6.21 -11.10 9.33
CA ILE A 84 -6.31 -12.39 10.03
C ILE A 84 -5.90 -13.55 9.13
N VAL A 85 -6.40 -13.57 7.89
CA VAL A 85 -6.09 -14.63 6.93
C VAL A 85 -4.58 -14.67 6.65
N THR A 86 -3.95 -13.51 6.48
CA THR A 86 -2.52 -13.42 6.16
C THR A 86 -1.61 -13.62 7.36
N THR A 87 -2.02 -13.28 8.58
CA THR A 87 -1.18 -13.37 9.79
C THR A 87 -1.36 -14.65 10.58
N ILE A 88 -2.51 -15.31 10.49
CA ILE A 88 -2.84 -16.49 11.31
C ILE A 88 -3.12 -17.70 10.42
N ILE A 89 -4.10 -17.60 9.53
CA ILE A 89 -4.62 -18.77 8.80
C ILE A 89 -3.59 -19.28 7.79
N SER A 90 -3.02 -18.40 6.96
CA SER A 90 -2.03 -18.77 5.95
C SER A 90 -0.77 -19.41 6.54
N PRO A 91 -0.07 -18.83 7.55
CA PRO A 91 1.11 -19.47 8.12
C PRO A 91 0.79 -20.78 8.85
N ALA A 92 -0.40 -20.90 9.47
CA ALA A 92 -0.81 -22.15 10.09
C ALA A 92 -0.98 -23.27 9.04
N MET A 93 -1.59 -22.96 7.89
CA MET A 93 -1.72 -23.91 6.79
C MET A 93 -0.37 -24.33 6.23
N VAL A 94 0.55 -23.39 6.01
CA VAL A 94 1.92 -23.69 5.54
C VAL A 94 2.63 -24.58 6.55
N LEU A 95 2.53 -24.27 7.85
CA LEU A 95 3.17 -25.06 8.89
C LEU A 95 2.65 -26.51 8.94
N VAL A 96 1.33 -26.71 8.87
CA VAL A 96 0.74 -28.07 8.84
C VAL A 96 1.18 -28.83 7.60
N SER A 97 1.19 -28.19 6.43
CA SER A 97 1.63 -28.81 5.18
C SER A 97 3.12 -29.21 5.23
N THR A 98 3.98 -28.32 5.70
CA THR A 98 5.42 -28.58 5.84
C THR A 98 5.73 -29.71 6.83
N LEU A 99 5.01 -29.77 7.96
CA LEU A 99 5.20 -30.81 8.96
C LEU A 99 4.69 -32.18 8.48
N SER A 100 3.62 -32.20 7.69
CA SER A 100 3.02 -33.45 7.18
C SER A 100 3.81 -34.03 6.01
N HIS A 101 4.32 -33.19 5.11
CA HIS A 101 5.05 -33.60 3.90
C HIS A 101 6.22 -32.65 3.63
N PRO A 102 7.42 -32.91 4.20
CA PRO A 102 8.58 -32.05 3.98
C PRO A 102 9.05 -32.16 2.53
N SER A 103 8.70 -31.17 1.71
CA SER A 103 9.14 -31.04 0.32
C SER A 103 10.25 -30.00 0.17
N GLY A 104 11.03 -30.06 -0.91
CA GLY A 104 12.10 -29.08 -1.19
C GLY A 104 11.60 -27.64 -1.39
N TYR A 105 10.32 -27.45 -1.71
CA TYR A 105 9.69 -26.14 -1.87
C TYR A 105 9.29 -25.48 -0.54
N SER A 106 9.39 -26.22 0.57
CA SER A 106 9.04 -25.76 1.92
C SER A 106 9.75 -24.47 2.35
N LEU A 107 11.00 -24.25 1.92
CA LEU A 107 11.72 -23.01 2.23
C LEU A 107 11.07 -21.78 1.58
N ILE A 108 10.57 -21.91 0.35
CA ILE A 108 9.89 -20.83 -0.36
C ILE A 108 8.56 -20.54 0.33
N ASP A 109 7.80 -21.57 0.68
CA ASP A 109 6.52 -21.43 1.37
C ASP A 109 6.67 -20.79 2.75
N VAL A 110 7.69 -21.19 3.53
CA VAL A 110 7.99 -20.60 4.84
C VAL A 110 8.44 -19.14 4.71
N CYS A 111 9.30 -18.81 3.73
CA CYS A 111 9.70 -17.43 3.47
C CYS A 111 8.51 -16.56 3.07
N LEU A 112 7.65 -17.06 2.19
CA LEU A 112 6.45 -16.37 1.74
C LEU A 112 5.43 -16.20 2.87
N ALA A 113 5.27 -17.22 3.71
CA ALA A 113 4.45 -17.16 4.92
C ALA A 113 4.96 -16.08 5.87
N ALA A 114 6.27 -16.04 6.16
CA ALA A 114 6.87 -15.01 7.01
C ALA A 114 6.66 -13.60 6.43
N PHE A 115 6.84 -13.43 5.11
CA PHE A 115 6.58 -12.16 4.43
C PHE A 115 5.10 -11.76 4.47
N SER A 116 4.19 -12.73 4.36
CA SER A 116 2.74 -12.50 4.46
C SER A 116 2.34 -12.04 5.86
N VAL A 117 2.90 -12.66 6.92
CA VAL A 117 2.70 -12.27 8.33
C VAL A 117 3.22 -10.86 8.56
N PHE A 118 4.45 -10.56 8.12
CA PHE A 118 5.02 -9.22 8.25
C PHE A 118 4.18 -8.15 7.55
N THR A 119 3.65 -8.47 6.36
CA THR A 119 2.78 -7.59 5.59
C THR A 119 1.46 -7.37 6.33
N GLY A 120 0.81 -8.44 6.79
CA GLY A 120 -0.45 -8.36 7.55
C GLY A 120 -0.33 -7.61 8.88
N VAL A 121 0.76 -7.81 9.63
CA VAL A 121 1.04 -7.03 10.85
C VAL A 121 1.29 -5.55 10.52
N SER A 122 2.00 -5.27 9.42
CA SER A 122 2.21 -3.89 8.96
C SER A 122 0.90 -3.20 8.56
N LEU A 123 -0.03 -3.94 7.94
CA LEU A 123 -1.39 -3.49 7.68
C LEU A 123 -2.13 -3.20 8.99
N TRP A 124 -2.15 -4.13 9.96
CA TRP A 124 -2.80 -3.95 11.26
C TRP A 124 -2.33 -2.71 12.00
N LYS A 125 -1.02 -2.42 11.95
CA LYS A 125 -0.43 -1.23 12.58
C LYS A 125 -0.63 0.06 11.78
N ALA A 126 -1.43 0.03 10.71
CA ALA A 126 -1.71 1.15 9.81
C ALA A 126 -0.43 1.88 9.34
N LYS A 127 0.68 1.15 9.12
CA LYS A 127 1.95 1.77 8.72
C LYS A 127 1.87 2.35 7.30
N PRO A 128 2.53 3.48 7.00
CA PRO A 128 2.50 4.10 5.66
C PRO A 128 3.11 3.21 4.57
N ARG A 129 4.02 2.30 4.94
CA ARG A 129 4.63 1.33 4.02
C ARG A 129 3.76 0.08 3.77
N ALA A 130 2.66 -0.09 4.50
CA ALA A 130 1.87 -1.33 4.45
C ALA A 130 1.26 -1.59 3.07
N LEU A 131 0.75 -0.57 2.39
CA LEU A 131 0.18 -0.72 1.04
C LEU A 131 1.22 -1.11 -0.01
N ARG A 132 2.44 -0.57 0.10
CA ARG A 132 3.54 -0.95 -0.80
C ARG A 132 3.90 -2.42 -0.62
N LEU A 133 4.02 -2.89 0.62
CA LEU A 133 4.27 -4.30 0.92
C LEU A 133 3.13 -5.20 0.45
N THR A 134 1.89 -4.77 0.64
CA THR A 134 0.70 -5.51 0.18
C THR A 134 0.68 -5.66 -1.33
N LYS A 135 1.01 -4.60 -2.07
CA LYS A 135 1.14 -4.65 -3.53
C LYS A 135 2.20 -5.66 -3.97
N ILE A 136 3.38 -5.61 -3.34
CA ILE A 136 4.48 -6.55 -3.62
C ILE A 136 4.03 -7.98 -3.34
N LEU A 137 3.41 -8.24 -2.18
CA LEU A 137 2.89 -9.55 -1.81
C LEU A 137 1.87 -10.07 -2.84
N LEU A 138 0.90 -9.25 -3.25
CA LEU A 138 -0.11 -9.64 -4.23
C LEU A 138 0.48 -9.91 -5.62
N VAL A 139 1.49 -9.13 -6.04
CA VAL A 139 2.21 -9.37 -7.31
C VAL A 139 2.99 -10.68 -7.25
N ILE A 140 3.72 -10.95 -6.15
CA ILE A 140 4.43 -12.22 -5.95
C ILE A 140 3.45 -13.39 -6.01
N GLN A 141 2.33 -13.31 -5.29
CA GLN A 141 1.28 -14.34 -5.29
C GLN A 141 0.67 -14.55 -6.68
N PHE A 142 0.43 -13.48 -7.43
CA PHE A 142 -0.10 -13.57 -8.79
C PHE A 142 0.89 -14.25 -9.74
N CYS A 143 2.17 -13.87 -9.70
CA CYS A 143 3.21 -14.48 -10.52
C CYS A 143 3.39 -15.97 -10.18
N LEU A 144 3.49 -16.31 -8.89
CA LEU A 144 3.64 -17.70 -8.45
C LEU A 144 2.40 -18.54 -8.80
N GLY A 145 1.19 -17.98 -8.62
CA GLY A 145 -0.05 -18.64 -9.00
C GLY A 145 -0.15 -18.88 -10.51
N THR A 146 0.35 -17.95 -11.33
CA THR A 146 0.42 -18.12 -12.79
C THR A 146 1.38 -19.25 -13.16
N LEU A 147 2.56 -19.31 -12.54
CA LEU A 147 3.54 -20.38 -12.77
C LEU A 147 2.98 -21.75 -12.40
N LEU A 148 2.33 -21.86 -11.23
CA LEU A 148 1.70 -23.10 -10.78
C LEU A 148 0.55 -23.52 -11.69
N PHE A 149 -0.30 -22.56 -12.10
CA PHE A 149 -1.41 -22.83 -13.01
C PHE A 149 -0.93 -23.30 -14.40
N ILE A 150 0.13 -22.70 -14.94
CA ILE A 150 0.76 -23.16 -16.19
C ILE A 150 1.31 -24.58 -16.02
N GLY A 151 1.96 -24.88 -14.90
CA GLY A 151 2.46 -26.22 -14.58
C GLY A 151 1.34 -27.27 -14.48
N GLU A 152 0.22 -26.92 -13.84
CA GLU A 152 -0.99 -27.75 -13.77
C GLU A 152 -1.57 -27.99 -15.18
N LEU A 153 -1.66 -26.96 -16.03
CA LEU A 153 -2.13 -27.08 -17.40
C LEU A 153 -1.25 -28.04 -18.23
N ILE A 154 0.07 -27.90 -18.18
CA ILE A 154 1.00 -28.78 -18.92
C ILE A 154 0.92 -30.23 -18.41
N SER A 155 0.77 -30.41 -17.10
CA SER A 155 0.64 -31.74 -16.50
C SER A 155 -0.68 -32.40 -16.90
N SER A 156 -1.76 -31.63 -16.97
CA SER A 156 -3.09 -32.12 -17.34
C SER A 156 -3.17 -32.62 -18.80
N THR A 157 -2.36 -32.07 -19.70
CA THR A 157 -2.29 -32.53 -21.09
C THR A 157 -1.46 -33.80 -21.27
N SER A 158 -0.63 -34.14 -20.28
CA SER A 158 0.32 -35.26 -20.34
C SER A 158 -0.25 -36.55 -19.73
N ASP A 159 -1.20 -36.43 -18.80
CA ASP A 159 -1.81 -37.56 -18.09
C ASP A 159 -3.18 -37.93 -18.70
N SER A 160 -3.21 -38.93 -19.58
CA SER A 160 -4.45 -39.50 -20.14
C SER A 160 -5.10 -40.59 -19.26
N SER A 161 -4.89 -40.56 -17.94
CA SER A 161 -5.34 -41.64 -17.05
C SER A 161 -6.66 -41.27 -16.33
N PRO A 162 -7.77 -41.98 -16.61
CA PRO A 162 -9.08 -41.69 -16.02
C PRO A 162 -9.12 -42.28 -14.61
N GLY A 163 -8.94 -41.43 -13.59
CA GLY A 163 -9.06 -41.88 -12.19
C GLY A 163 -8.49 -40.97 -11.11
N LYS A 164 -7.82 -39.87 -11.46
CA LYS A 164 -7.34 -38.93 -10.44
C LYS A 164 -8.51 -38.13 -9.86
N ALA A 165 -8.70 -38.27 -8.55
CA ALA A 165 -9.53 -37.37 -7.75
C ALA A 165 -9.17 -35.91 -8.08
N ALA A 166 -10.17 -35.04 -8.12
CA ALA A 166 -10.02 -33.62 -8.47
C ALA A 166 -8.81 -33.02 -7.74
N SER A 167 -7.71 -32.81 -8.46
CA SER A 167 -6.52 -32.14 -7.94
C SER A 167 -6.94 -30.71 -7.58
N ASP A 168 -6.75 -30.30 -6.32
CA ASP A 168 -7.03 -28.93 -5.88
C ASP A 168 -6.23 -27.95 -6.75
N PRO A 169 -6.89 -27.11 -7.58
CA PRO A 169 -6.21 -26.24 -8.54
C PRO A 169 -5.58 -25.07 -7.78
N SER A 170 -4.43 -25.35 -7.18
CA SER A 170 -3.72 -24.49 -6.24
C SER A 170 -3.30 -23.19 -6.93
N GLY A 171 -2.87 -23.29 -8.20
CA GLY A 171 -2.54 -22.13 -9.04
C GLY A 171 -3.75 -21.21 -9.28
N LEU A 172 -4.88 -21.78 -9.71
CA LEU A 172 -6.11 -21.01 -9.96
C LEU A 172 -6.61 -20.32 -8.68
N ARG A 173 -6.61 -21.03 -7.55
CA ARG A 173 -7.03 -20.48 -6.25
C ARG A 173 -6.17 -19.29 -5.85
N MET A 174 -4.85 -19.37 -6.02
CA MET A 174 -3.94 -18.25 -5.75
C MET A 174 -4.22 -17.04 -6.64
N LEU A 175 -4.47 -17.26 -7.94
CA LEU A 175 -4.79 -16.19 -8.89
C LEU A 175 -6.09 -15.47 -8.51
N VAL A 176 -7.16 -16.22 -8.24
CA VAL A 176 -8.45 -15.66 -7.83
C VAL A 176 -8.30 -14.87 -6.54
N PHE A 177 -7.59 -15.42 -5.54
CA PHE A 177 -7.31 -14.72 -4.29
C PHE A 177 -6.55 -13.41 -4.54
N ALA A 178 -5.46 -13.45 -5.31
CA ALA A 178 -4.65 -12.27 -5.60
C ALA A 178 -5.46 -11.17 -6.32
N LEU A 179 -6.29 -11.55 -7.31
CA LEU A 179 -7.12 -10.63 -8.06
C LEU A 179 -8.21 -9.98 -7.20
N ILE A 180 -8.96 -10.78 -6.43
CA ILE A 180 -10.01 -10.27 -5.55
C ILE A 180 -9.44 -9.25 -4.58
N TRP A 181 -8.32 -9.58 -3.92
CA TRP A 181 -7.70 -8.67 -2.96
C TRP A 181 -7.08 -7.46 -3.64
N PHE A 182 -6.43 -7.60 -4.79
CA PHE A 182 -5.91 -6.47 -5.54
C PHE A 182 -7.01 -5.47 -5.92
N LEU A 183 -8.15 -5.96 -6.43
CA LEU A 183 -9.31 -5.12 -6.74
C LEU A 183 -9.91 -4.48 -5.48
N TYR A 184 -9.97 -5.23 -4.36
CA TYR A 184 -10.41 -4.70 -3.09
C TYR A 184 -9.51 -3.54 -2.63
N PHE A 185 -8.19 -3.70 -2.61
CA PHE A 185 -7.26 -2.65 -2.19
C PHE A 185 -7.24 -1.44 -3.13
N LYS A 186 -7.51 -1.65 -4.42
CA LYS A 186 -7.62 -0.57 -5.41
C LYS A 186 -8.91 0.23 -5.26
N LYS A 187 -10.05 -0.42 -4.99
CA LYS A 187 -11.38 0.21 -4.99
C LYS A 187 -11.90 0.59 -3.59
N SER A 188 -11.39 -0.02 -2.53
CA SER A 188 -11.94 0.13 -1.17
C SER A 188 -11.79 1.55 -0.64
N LYS A 189 -12.93 2.20 -0.36
CA LYS A 189 -13.00 3.51 0.32
C LYS A 189 -12.29 3.47 1.68
N ARG A 190 -12.43 2.34 2.39
CA ARG A 190 -11.84 2.12 3.72
C ARG A 190 -10.32 2.14 3.67
N VAL A 191 -9.71 1.51 2.66
CA VAL A 191 -8.25 1.56 2.46
C VAL A 191 -7.78 2.99 2.20
N ARG A 192 -8.50 3.73 1.36
CA ARG A 192 -8.18 5.13 1.07
C ARG A 192 -8.29 6.05 2.29
N ILE A 193 -9.26 5.80 3.17
CA ILE A 193 -9.46 6.57 4.41
C ILE A 193 -8.37 6.22 5.44
N VAL A 194 -8.06 4.93 5.62
CA VAL A 194 -7.07 4.48 6.62
C VAL A 194 -5.63 4.86 6.25
N TYR A 195 -5.28 4.78 4.97
CA TYR A 195 -3.90 4.98 4.50
C TYR A 195 -3.71 6.24 3.64
N GLY A 196 -4.76 7.03 3.41
CA GLY A 196 -4.72 8.23 2.57
C GLY A 196 -4.58 7.97 1.07
N ARG A 197 -4.42 6.73 0.62
CA ARG A 197 -4.24 6.34 -0.79
C ARG A 197 -4.72 4.91 -1.05
N ALA A 198 -5.00 4.57 -2.31
CA ALA A 198 -5.20 3.21 -2.80
C ALA A 198 -3.91 2.63 -3.45
N ILE A 199 -3.89 1.32 -3.71
CA ILE A 199 -2.78 0.61 -4.39
C ILE A 199 -2.70 0.92 -5.90
#